data_AF-A0A925PIQ5-F1
#
_entry.id   AF-A0A925PIQ5-F1
#
_cell.length_a   1.000
_cell.length_b   1.000
_cell.length_c   1.000
_cell.angle_alpha   90.00
_cell.angle_beta   90.00
_cell.angle_gamma   90.00
#
_symmetry.space_group_name_H-M   'P 1'
#
loop_
_entity.id
_entity.type
_entity.pdbx_description
1 polymer ?
#
loop_
_entity_poly.entity_id
_entity_poly.type
_entity_poly.pdbx_seq_one_letter_code
_entity_poly.pdbx_strand_id
1 'polypeptide(L)'
;MVTLLVVDYDEIDGVKIKDIEDLTEREAARQRILKRLQSETEYTPTMIVDSGNGYHAYYVLDMAVNVREAAEAIKRKSKWMVDRYADCPGDPAMLKISQPIRLPGTLNVKNPNAPRPCQVVEYHPERLYAFADIPEAEAKGVPKRRALQVVKSPKVRQSKYPVWECAFLR
;
A
#
# COMPACT_ATOMS: atom_id res chain seq x y z
N MET A 1 -15.49 4.96 -0.59
CA MET A 1 -15.37 3.56 -1.02
C MET A 1 -13.89 3.24 -1.18
N VAL A 2 -13.51 1.98 -1.04
CA VAL A 2 -12.16 1.46 -1.36
C VAL A 2 -12.35 0.34 -2.38
N THR A 3 -11.55 0.34 -3.44
CA THR A 3 -11.61 -0.66 -4.53
C THR A 3 -10.36 -1.51 -4.60
N LEU A 4 -9.35 -1.20 -3.79
CA LEU A 4 -8.08 -1.92 -3.77
C LEU A 4 -7.43 -1.78 -2.39
N LEU A 5 -6.59 -2.75 -2.06
CA LEU A 5 -5.65 -2.66 -0.95
C LEU A 5 -4.24 -2.56 -1.52
N VAL A 6 -3.35 -1.86 -0.82
CA VAL A 6 -1.96 -1.66 -1.23
C VAL A 6 -1.03 -1.91 -0.05
N VAL A 7 0.09 -2.58 -0.33
CA VAL A 7 1.17 -2.82 0.63
C VAL A 7 2.48 -2.38 0.00
N ASP A 8 3.29 -1.62 0.75
CA ASP A 8 4.64 -1.22 0.34
C ASP A 8 5.65 -2.18 0.95
N TYR A 9 6.46 -2.83 0.12
CA TYR A 9 7.52 -3.74 0.54
C TYR A 9 8.87 -3.09 0.28
N ASP A 10 9.46 -2.55 1.34
CA ASP A 10 10.77 -1.86 1.34
C ASP A 10 11.73 -2.42 2.41
N GLU A 11 11.43 -3.60 2.96
CA GLU A 11 12.17 -4.26 4.03
C GLU A 11 12.36 -5.75 3.73
N ILE A 12 13.53 -6.27 4.08
CA ILE A 12 13.82 -7.70 4.04
C ILE A 12 14.81 -8.08 5.15
N ASP A 13 14.55 -9.20 5.83
CA ASP A 13 15.32 -9.71 6.98
C ASP A 13 15.56 -8.65 8.09
N GLY A 14 14.59 -7.76 8.29
CA GLY A 14 14.66 -6.68 9.29
C GLY A 14 15.50 -5.46 8.86
N VAL A 15 15.94 -5.41 7.60
CA VAL A 15 16.73 -4.30 7.05
C VAL A 15 15.92 -3.58 5.97
N LYS A 16 15.79 -2.25 6.09
CA LYS A 16 15.15 -1.43 5.06
C LYS A 16 16.08 -1.26 3.86
N ILE A 17 15.54 -1.34 2.65
CA ILE A 17 16.29 -1.19 1.38
C ILE A 17 17.07 0.14 1.32
N LYS A 18 16.50 1.20 1.87
CA LYS A 18 17.13 2.54 1.89
C LYS A 18 18.40 2.59 2.78
N ASP A 19 18.50 1.71 3.77
CA ASP A 19 19.57 1.70 4.77
C ASP A 19 20.75 0.80 4.35
N ILE A 20 20.62 0.01 3.28
CA ILE A 20 21.71 -0.78 2.70
C ILE A 20 22.58 0.15 1.86
N GLU A 21 23.85 0.37 2.24
CA GLU A 21 24.76 1.28 1.53
C GLU A 21 25.30 0.69 0.23
N ASP A 22 25.69 -0.59 0.25
CA ASP A 22 26.21 -1.27 -0.94
C ASP A 22 25.11 -1.43 -2.00
N LEU A 23 25.39 -0.96 -3.22
CA LEU A 23 24.41 -0.94 -4.31
C LEU A 23 24.07 -2.35 -4.82
N THR A 24 25.03 -3.26 -4.77
CA THR A 24 24.85 -4.65 -5.23
C THR A 24 23.98 -5.41 -4.24
N GLU A 25 24.26 -5.28 -2.94
CA GLU A 25 23.45 -5.86 -1.87
C GLU A 25 22.04 -5.27 -1.87
N ARG A 26 21.91 -3.96 -2.10
CA ARG A 26 20.61 -3.28 -2.20
C ARG A 26 19.78 -3.84 -3.36
N GLU A 27 20.39 -4.03 -4.52
CA GLU A 27 19.69 -4.60 -5.68
C GLU A 27 19.35 -6.07 -5.46
N ALA A 28 20.25 -6.85 -4.87
CA ALA A 28 19.97 -8.24 -4.50
C ALA A 28 18.79 -8.35 -3.51
N ALA A 29 18.73 -7.46 -2.51
CA ALA A 29 17.62 -7.36 -1.57
C ALA A 29 16.30 -7.02 -2.29
N ARG A 30 16.30 -6.06 -3.23
CA ARG A 30 15.14 -5.74 -4.05
C ARG A 30 14.67 -6.94 -4.89
N GLN A 31 15.58 -7.64 -5.55
CA GLN A 31 15.24 -8.83 -6.33
C GLN A 31 14.65 -9.95 -5.48
N ARG A 32 15.11 -10.11 -4.22
CA ARG A 32 14.50 -11.06 -3.28
C ARG A 32 13.06 -10.67 -2.91
N ILE A 33 12.79 -9.39 -2.67
CA ILE A 33 11.43 -8.90 -2.42
C ILE A 33 10.54 -9.18 -3.64
N LEU A 34 11.00 -8.82 -4.84
CA LEU A 34 10.24 -9.06 -6.07
C LEU A 34 9.94 -10.55 -6.25
N LYS A 35 10.96 -11.41 -6.12
CA LYS A 35 10.79 -12.86 -6.20
C LYS A 35 9.78 -13.39 -5.18
N ARG A 36 9.80 -12.88 -3.94
CA ARG A 36 8.81 -13.23 -2.91
C ARG A 36 7.39 -12.92 -3.40
N LEU A 37 7.15 -11.71 -3.89
CA LEU A 37 5.83 -11.29 -4.39
C LEU A 37 5.37 -12.11 -5.60
N GLN A 38 6.28 -12.46 -6.51
CA GLN A 38 5.96 -13.25 -7.71
C GLN A 38 5.76 -14.74 -7.42
N SER A 39 6.38 -15.25 -6.36
CA SER A 39 6.23 -16.66 -5.95
C SER A 39 4.96 -16.96 -5.15
N GLU A 40 4.16 -15.92 -4.83
CA GLU A 40 2.91 -16.08 -4.09
C GLU A 40 1.82 -16.72 -4.94
N THR A 41 1.08 -17.68 -4.35
CA THR A 41 0.08 -18.48 -5.05
C THR A 41 -1.34 -18.31 -4.52
N GLU A 42 -1.52 -17.88 -3.28
CA GLU A 42 -2.84 -17.79 -2.66
C GLU A 42 -3.47 -16.40 -2.82
N TYR A 43 -2.70 -15.34 -2.57
CA TYR A 43 -3.10 -13.97 -2.86
C TYR A 43 -1.98 -13.27 -3.62
N THR A 44 -1.85 -13.59 -4.89
CA THR A 44 -0.84 -12.99 -5.76
C THR A 44 -1.24 -11.54 -6.09
N PRO A 45 -0.33 -10.55 -6.04
CA PRO A 45 -0.69 -9.17 -6.35
C PRO A 45 -1.35 -9.03 -7.74
N THR A 46 -2.40 -8.22 -7.86
CA THR A 46 -2.98 -7.81 -9.15
C THR A 46 -1.99 -6.97 -9.95
N MET A 47 -1.25 -6.11 -9.26
CA MET A 47 -0.21 -5.28 -9.87
C MET A 47 0.96 -5.14 -8.91
N ILE A 48 2.18 -5.24 -9.44
CA ILE A 48 3.42 -4.92 -8.72
C ILE A 48 4.03 -3.70 -9.38
N VAL A 49 4.27 -2.65 -8.58
CA VAL A 49 4.89 -1.41 -9.04
C VAL A 49 6.22 -1.23 -8.32
N ASP A 50 7.30 -1.07 -9.09
CA ASP A 50 8.56 -0.58 -8.56
C ASP A 50 8.40 0.89 -8.18
N SER A 51 8.52 1.21 -6.89
CA SER A 51 8.42 2.58 -6.37
C SER A 51 9.77 3.32 -6.43
N GLY A 52 10.82 2.65 -6.90
CA GLY A 52 12.22 3.08 -6.89
C GLY A 52 12.98 2.70 -5.62
N ASN A 53 12.29 2.58 -4.48
CA ASN A 53 12.91 2.24 -3.18
C ASN A 53 12.39 0.92 -2.58
N GLY A 54 11.45 0.27 -3.27
CA GLY A 54 10.78 -0.96 -2.85
C GLY A 54 9.73 -1.31 -3.90
N TYR A 55 8.77 -2.16 -3.53
CA TYR A 55 7.68 -2.57 -4.40
C TYR A 55 6.32 -2.33 -3.75
N HIS A 56 5.43 -1.65 -4.46
CA HIS A 56 4.03 -1.58 -4.08
C HIS A 56 3.29 -2.77 -4.70
N ALA A 57 2.70 -3.61 -3.86
CA ALA A 57 1.78 -4.65 -4.28
C ALA A 57 0.34 -4.16 -4.14
N TYR A 58 -0.42 -4.22 -5.23
CA TYR A 58 -1.83 -3.86 -5.29
C TYR A 58 -2.69 -5.11 -5.38
N TYR A 59 -3.79 -5.11 -4.63
CA TYR A 59 -4.78 -6.18 -4.60
C TYR A 59 -6.14 -5.55 -4.90
N VAL A 60 -6.62 -5.74 -6.12
CA VAL A 60 -7.87 -5.12 -6.58
C VAL A 60 -9.05 -5.94 -6.08
N LEU A 61 -10.05 -5.25 -5.54
CA LEU A 61 -11.28 -5.86 -5.08
C LEU A 61 -12.25 -6.01 -6.24
N ASP A 62 -12.97 -7.13 -6.28
CA ASP A 62 -14.05 -7.37 -7.25
C ASP A 62 -15.21 -6.37 -7.12
N MET A 63 -15.43 -5.87 -5.91
CA MET A 63 -16.45 -4.89 -5.57
C MET A 63 -15.89 -3.80 -4.65
N ALA A 64 -16.43 -2.59 -4.82
CA ALA A 64 -16.08 -1.46 -3.97
C ALA A 64 -16.63 -1.64 -2.55
N VAL A 65 -15.79 -1.41 -1.54
CA VAL A 65 -16.14 -1.54 -0.12
C VAL A 65 -16.44 -0.18 0.50
N ASN A 66 -17.53 -0.10 1.26
CA ASN A 66 -17.87 1.11 2.00
C ASN A 66 -16.98 1.28 3.23
N VAL A 67 -16.10 2.30 3.17
CA VAL A 67 -15.18 2.64 4.26
C VAL A 67 -15.90 2.96 5.57
N ARG A 68 -17.08 3.59 5.52
CA ARG A 68 -17.81 3.98 6.74
C ARG A 68 -18.31 2.76 7.51
N GLU A 69 -18.61 1.67 6.81
CA GLU A 69 -19.16 0.44 7.37
C GLU A 69 -18.05 -0.56 7.72
N ALA A 70 -17.00 -0.63 6.90
CA ALA A 70 -15.97 -1.66 6.99
C ALA A 70 -14.60 -1.17 7.49
N ALA A 71 -14.47 0.05 8.05
CA ALA A 71 -13.18 0.65 8.42
C ALA A 71 -12.28 -0.27 9.27
N GLU A 72 -12.84 -0.95 10.28
CA GLU A 72 -12.06 -1.82 11.15
C GLU A 72 -11.67 -3.15 10.47
N ALA A 73 -12.55 -3.71 9.64
CA ALA A 73 -12.23 -4.87 8.82
C ALA A 73 -11.12 -4.55 7.79
N ILE A 74 -11.20 -3.39 7.12
CA ILE A 74 -10.16 -2.92 6.19
C ILE A 74 -8.81 -2.86 6.90
N LYS A 75 -8.74 -2.27 8.10
CA LYS A 75 -7.49 -2.20 8.88
C LYS A 75 -6.95 -3.58 9.25
N ARG A 76 -7.80 -4.52 9.69
CA ARG A 76 -7.36 -5.87 10.07
C ARG A 76 -6.87 -6.68 8.87
N LYS A 77 -7.55 -6.56 7.71
CA LYS A 77 -7.13 -7.20 6.46
C LYS A 77 -5.83 -6.60 5.92
N SER A 78 -5.71 -5.26 5.93
CA SER A 78 -4.45 -4.58 5.59
C SER A 78 -3.31 -4.97 6.53
N LYS A 79 -3.59 -5.14 7.84
CA LYS A 79 -2.59 -5.61 8.82
C LYS A 79 -2.12 -7.02 8.52
N TRP A 80 -3.05 -7.91 8.20
CA TRP A 80 -2.72 -9.27 7.82
C TRP A 80 -1.83 -9.31 6.57
N MET A 81 -2.14 -8.52 5.55
CA MET A 81 -1.30 -8.46 4.34
C MET A 81 0.10 -7.89 4.59
N VAL A 82 0.21 -6.90 5.48
CA VAL A 82 1.51 -6.34 5.93
C VAL A 82 2.34 -7.41 6.65
N ASP A 83 1.73 -8.21 7.53
CA ASP A 83 2.44 -9.21 8.34
C ASP A 83 2.67 -10.54 7.61
N ARG A 84 2.16 -10.69 6.38
CA ARG A 84 2.08 -11.95 5.66
C ARG A 84 3.42 -12.68 5.53
N TYR A 85 4.50 -11.93 5.32
CA TYR A 85 5.84 -12.49 5.15
C TYR A 85 6.73 -12.07 6.31
N ALA A 86 7.13 -13.01 7.16
CA ALA A 86 7.96 -12.74 8.32
C ALA A 86 9.35 -12.19 7.95
N ASP A 87 9.92 -12.66 6.83
CA ASP A 87 11.20 -12.21 6.29
C ASP A 87 11.09 -10.95 5.43
N CYS A 88 9.88 -10.57 5.00
CA CYS A 88 9.64 -9.42 4.13
C CYS A 88 8.33 -8.73 4.50
N PRO A 89 8.22 -8.15 5.72
CA PRO A 89 6.99 -7.50 6.14
C PRO A 89 6.74 -6.25 5.28
N GLY A 90 5.46 -5.97 5.01
CA GLY A 90 5.07 -4.69 4.43
C GLY A 90 5.29 -3.54 5.41
N ASP A 91 5.35 -2.30 4.91
CA ASP A 91 5.46 -1.12 5.76
C ASP A 91 4.18 -0.90 6.58
N PRO A 92 4.22 -0.97 7.93
CA PRO A 92 3.06 -0.69 8.77
C PRO A 92 2.50 0.73 8.63
N ALA A 93 3.30 1.69 8.11
CA ALA A 93 2.82 3.03 7.81
C ALA A 93 1.68 3.02 6.76
N MET A 94 1.59 1.96 5.95
CA MET A 94 0.59 1.78 4.90
C MET A 94 -0.80 1.33 5.41
N LEU A 95 -0.97 1.08 6.72
CA LEU A 95 -2.24 0.60 7.30
C LEU A 95 -3.38 1.63 7.39
N LYS A 96 -3.13 2.90 7.04
CA LYS A 96 -4.19 3.92 6.93
C LYS A 96 -5.02 3.66 5.67
N ILE A 97 -6.32 3.93 5.76
CA ILE A 97 -7.28 3.66 4.67
C ILE A 97 -7.01 4.55 3.43
N SER A 98 -6.52 5.77 3.64
CA SER A 98 -6.10 6.67 2.55
C SER A 98 -4.58 6.82 2.58
N GLN A 99 -3.91 6.24 1.59
CA GLN A 99 -2.45 6.35 1.43
C GLN A 99 -2.10 7.07 0.14
N PRO A 100 -1.03 7.88 0.15
CA PRO A 100 -0.42 8.33 -1.09
C PRO A 100 0.18 7.12 -1.81
N ILE A 101 -0.25 6.86 -3.04
CA ILE A 101 0.29 5.81 -3.89
C ILE A 101 1.29 6.39 -4.89
N ARG A 102 2.22 5.56 -5.36
CA ARG A 102 3.06 5.92 -6.51
C ARG A 102 2.29 5.72 -7.79
N LEU A 103 2.46 6.67 -8.69
CA LEU A 103 1.85 6.66 -10.01
C LEU A 103 2.91 6.17 -11.01
N PRO A 104 2.70 5.02 -11.66
CA PRO A 104 3.61 4.54 -12.71
C PRO A 104 3.79 5.58 -13.82
N GLY A 105 5.00 5.66 -14.37
CA GLY A 105 5.40 6.68 -15.35
C GLY A 105 5.89 7.99 -14.73
N THR A 106 5.84 8.15 -13.40
CA THR A 106 6.41 9.31 -12.69
C THR A 106 7.78 8.99 -12.08
N LEU A 107 8.48 10.03 -11.60
CA LEU A 107 9.75 9.89 -10.88
C LEU A 107 9.53 9.98 -9.37
N ASN A 108 10.10 9.05 -8.62
CA ASN A 108 10.30 9.17 -7.18
C ASN A 108 11.49 10.09 -6.90
N VAL A 109 11.18 11.33 -6.52
CA VAL A 109 12.15 12.40 -6.21
C VAL A 109 12.50 12.51 -4.72
N LYS A 110 12.28 11.46 -3.92
CA LYS A 110 12.67 11.46 -2.49
C LYS A 110 14.16 11.76 -2.29
N ASN A 111 15.01 11.33 -3.23
CA ASN A 111 16.37 11.82 -3.38
C ASN A 111 16.45 12.71 -4.63
N PRO A 112 16.54 14.05 -4.49
CA PRO A 112 16.59 14.97 -5.62
C PRO A 112 17.79 14.74 -6.54
N ASN A 113 18.90 14.22 -6.00
CA ASN A 113 20.13 13.99 -6.73
C ASN A 113 20.13 12.68 -7.52
N ALA A 114 19.18 11.78 -7.22
CA ALA A 114 19.03 10.50 -7.91
C ALA A 114 17.54 10.11 -8.00
N PRO A 115 16.74 10.79 -8.83
CA PRO A 115 15.35 10.42 -9.05
C PRO A 115 15.24 9.01 -9.61
N ARG A 116 14.28 8.22 -9.10
CA ARG A 116 14.08 6.83 -9.54
C ARG A 116 12.75 6.68 -10.28
N PRO A 117 12.69 5.97 -11.41
CA PRO A 117 11.44 5.79 -12.13
C PRO A 117 10.47 4.91 -11.33
N CYS A 118 9.19 5.27 -11.34
CA CYS A 118 8.11 4.42 -10.86
C CYS A 118 7.54 3.63 -12.05
N GLN A 119 7.60 2.31 -12.02
CA GLN A 119 7.25 1.47 -13.16
C GLN A 119 6.40 0.26 -12.75
N VAL A 120 5.47 -0.14 -13.62
CA VAL A 120 4.77 -1.41 -13.45
C VAL A 120 5.74 -2.52 -13.81
N VAL A 121 5.92 -3.46 -12.88
CA VAL A 121 6.76 -4.65 -13.06
C VAL A 121 5.92 -5.83 -13.52
N GLU A 122 4.72 -5.96 -12.96
CA GLU A 122 3.79 -7.05 -13.27
C GLU A 122 2.35 -6.53 -13.15
N TYR A 123 1.48 -6.98 -14.06
CA TYR A 123 0.07 -6.62 -14.05
C TYR A 123 -0.80 -7.74 -14.61
N HIS A 124 -1.78 -8.14 -13.81
CA HIS A 124 -2.73 -9.23 -14.06
C HIS A 124 -4.14 -8.76 -13.70
N PRO A 125 -4.85 -8.07 -14.62
CA PRO A 125 -6.17 -7.48 -14.35
C PRO A 125 -7.24 -8.50 -13.93
N GLU A 126 -7.05 -9.78 -14.27
CA GLU A 126 -7.92 -10.89 -13.91
C GLU A 126 -7.86 -11.26 -12.42
N ARG A 127 -6.81 -10.84 -11.69
CA ARG A 127 -6.66 -11.11 -10.26
C ARG A 127 -7.52 -10.14 -9.45
N LEU A 128 -8.77 -10.51 -9.23
CA LEU A 128 -9.74 -9.77 -8.43
C LEU A 128 -10.07 -10.55 -7.15
N TYR A 129 -10.20 -9.83 -6.04
CA TYR A 129 -10.38 -10.42 -4.72
C TYR A 129 -11.70 -10.01 -4.10
N ALA A 130 -12.50 -10.98 -3.66
CA ALA A 130 -13.63 -10.69 -2.82
C ALA A 130 -13.14 -10.21 -1.44
N PHE A 131 -13.65 -9.07 -0.98
CA PHE A 131 -13.23 -8.51 0.31
C PHE A 131 -13.47 -9.47 1.49
N ALA A 132 -14.51 -10.30 1.39
CA ALA A 132 -14.84 -11.30 2.40
C ALA A 132 -13.74 -12.37 2.56
N ASP A 133 -13.10 -12.76 1.45
CA ASP A 133 -12.15 -13.87 1.41
C ASP A 133 -10.77 -13.49 1.95
N ILE A 134 -10.42 -12.20 1.92
CA ILE A 134 -9.13 -11.72 2.43
C ILE A 134 -9.04 -11.98 3.96
N PRO A 135 -8.02 -12.68 4.48
CA PRO A 135 -7.93 -12.96 5.90
C PRO A 135 -7.72 -11.71 6.76
N GLU A 136 -8.08 -11.81 8.04
CA GLU A 136 -7.97 -10.73 9.02
C GLU A 136 -6.91 -11.07 10.07
N ALA A 137 -6.13 -10.06 10.48
CA ALA A 137 -5.24 -10.21 11.63
C ALA A 137 -6.08 -10.34 12.91
N GLU A 138 -5.65 -11.20 13.84
CA GLU A 138 -6.32 -11.36 15.13
C GLU A 138 -6.44 -10.02 15.87
N ALA A 139 -7.62 -9.76 16.44
CA ALA A 139 -7.84 -8.58 17.25
C ALA A 139 -7.07 -8.70 18.58
N LYS A 140 -5.91 -8.06 18.69
CA LYS A 140 -5.32 -7.81 20.01
C LYS A 140 -6.25 -6.87 20.78
N GLY A 141 -6.68 -7.31 21.96
CA GLY A 141 -7.71 -6.66 22.78
C GLY A 141 -7.60 -5.13 22.79
N VAL A 142 -8.68 -4.47 22.38
CA VAL A 142 -8.73 -3.00 22.25
C VAL A 142 -8.65 -2.39 23.66
N PRO A 143 -7.67 -1.53 23.99
CA PRO A 143 -7.77 -0.72 25.20
C PRO A 143 -8.97 0.22 25.04
N LYS A 144 -9.90 0.19 26.01
CA LYS A 144 -11.11 1.03 26.03
C LYS A 144 -10.72 2.49 25.78
N ARG A 145 -11.03 3.02 24.59
CA ARG A 145 -10.85 4.44 24.30
C ARG A 145 -11.80 5.25 25.18
N ARG A 146 -11.25 6.20 25.94
CA ARG A 146 -12.02 7.25 26.62
C ARG A 146 -12.81 8.03 25.55
N ALA A 147 -14.08 8.32 25.82
CA ALA A 147 -14.95 9.05 24.90
C ALA A 147 -14.32 10.41 24.53
N LEU A 148 -14.09 10.63 23.23
CA LEU A 148 -13.66 11.91 22.69
C LEU A 148 -14.84 12.89 22.79
N GLN A 149 -14.62 14.04 23.44
CA GLN A 149 -15.58 15.13 23.43
C GLN A 149 -15.71 15.69 22.02
N VAL A 150 -16.95 15.78 21.52
CA VAL A 150 -17.28 16.34 20.21
C VAL A 150 -17.06 17.84 20.25
N VAL A 151 -15.99 18.32 19.60
CA VAL A 151 -15.79 19.75 19.31
C VAL A 151 -16.45 20.05 17.97
N LYS A 152 -17.25 21.12 17.90
CA LYS A 152 -17.95 21.57 16.69
C LYS A 152 -16.94 21.83 15.55
N SER A 153 -17.21 21.26 14.37
CA SER A 153 -16.37 21.38 13.19
C SER A 153 -16.26 22.84 12.71
N PRO A 154 -15.08 23.32 12.27
CA PRO A 154 -14.98 24.61 11.58
C PRO A 154 -15.69 24.55 10.21
N LYS A 155 -16.21 25.71 9.77
CA LYS A 155 -16.89 25.87 8.47
C LYS A 155 -15.97 25.47 7.30
N VAL A 156 -16.51 24.66 6.39
CA VAL A 156 -15.87 24.22 5.14
C VAL A 156 -15.44 25.43 4.31
N ARG A 157 -14.13 25.55 4.00
CA ARG A 157 -13.64 26.45 2.95
C ARG A 157 -13.79 25.73 1.61
N GLN A 158 -14.47 26.37 0.65
CA GLN A 158 -14.53 25.89 -0.74
C GLN A 158 -13.11 25.84 -1.33
N SER A 159 -12.75 24.69 -1.91
CA SER A 159 -11.52 24.53 -2.69
C SER A 159 -11.58 25.43 -3.92
N LYS A 160 -10.48 26.14 -4.20
CA LYS A 160 -10.34 27.06 -5.34
C LYS A 160 -10.02 26.34 -6.66
N TYR A 161 -9.74 25.04 -6.62
CA TYR A 161 -9.30 24.28 -7.79
C TYR A 161 -10.31 23.17 -8.10
N PRO A 162 -11.00 23.27 -9.23
CA PRO A 162 -11.91 22.24 -9.65
C PRO A 162 -11.17 21.04 -10.24
N VAL A 163 -11.43 19.86 -9.67
CA VAL A 163 -10.76 18.59 -10.02
C VAL A 163 -11.02 18.16 -11.49
N TRP A 164 -12.01 18.74 -12.18
CA TRP A 164 -12.37 18.40 -13.57
C TRP A 164 -11.42 18.94 -14.64
N GLU A 165 -10.42 19.76 -14.28
CA GLU A 165 -9.43 20.32 -15.22
C GLU A 165 -8.15 19.47 -15.35
N CYS A 166 -8.01 18.38 -14.58
CA CYS A 166 -6.82 17.52 -14.64
C CYS A 166 -6.85 16.60 -15.88
N ALA A 167 -6.27 17.08 -16.99
CA ALA A 167 -6.15 16.36 -18.26
C ALA A 167 -5.37 15.03 -18.19
N PHE A 168 -4.61 14.77 -17.12
CA PHE A 168 -3.85 13.53 -16.92
C PHE A 168 -4.74 12.31 -16.59
N LEU A 169 -6.03 12.53 -16.27
CA LEU A 169 -6.99 11.46 -15.93
C LEU A 169 -7.90 11.06 -17.11
N ARG A 170 -7.54 11.41 -18.35
CA ARG A 170 -8.26 10.98 -19.56
C ARG A 170 -7.41 10.02 -20.38
#